data_AF-A0A6N8UYK0-F1
#
_entry.id   AF-A0A6N8UYK0-F1
#
_cell.length_a   1.000
_cell.length_b   1.000
_cell.length_c   1.000
_cell.angle_alpha   90.00
_cell.angle_beta   90.00
_cell.angle_gamma   90.00
#
_symmetry.space_group_name_H-M   'P 1'
#
loop_
_entity.id
_entity.type
_entity.pdbx_description
1 polymer ?
#
loop_
_entity_poly.entity_id
_entity_poly.type
_entity_poly.pdbx_seq_one_letter_code
_entity_poly.pdbx_strand_id
1 'polypeptide(L)'
;MRGLVRMALLLLAVVAVIVLVGSGLAQWIPDNRTPGGGALMTAGEDRVTIDVRNAGGVDGMARTATNHLRAAGFDVVSLGNAGTFGHDTTVVVDRVDDMEKAAAVARVLGVARVTSEPDSNLFVDVTVRLGSDWSVPVSAERGEAWAEVVEWFRNLGGTR
;
A
#
# COMPACT_ATOMS: atom_id res chain seq x y z
N MET A 1 29.40 -33.70 48.96
CA MET A 1 30.23 -33.15 47.86
C MET A 1 29.93 -33.79 46.50
N ARG A 2 30.02 -35.13 46.33
CA ARG A 2 29.77 -35.80 45.04
C ARG A 2 28.34 -35.61 44.45
N GLY A 3 27.31 -35.48 45.29
CA GLY A 3 25.94 -35.20 44.85
C GLY A 3 25.71 -33.77 44.36
N LEU A 4 26.34 -32.79 45.02
CA LEU A 4 26.30 -31.38 44.63
C LEU A 4 26.98 -31.14 43.27
N VAL A 5 28.11 -31.80 43.01
CA VAL A 5 28.81 -31.72 41.72
C VAL A 5 27.95 -32.31 40.59
N ARG A 6 27.25 -33.42 40.84
CA ARG A 6 26.32 -34.00 39.85
C ARG A 6 25.13 -33.09 39.56
N MET A 7 24.57 -32.45 40.59
CA MET A 7 23.47 -31.52 40.42
C MET A 7 23.90 -30.26 39.65
N ALA A 8 25.10 -29.75 39.94
CA ALA A 8 25.69 -28.62 39.22
C ALA A 8 25.93 -28.94 37.74
N LEU A 9 26.44 -30.14 37.42
CA LEU A 9 26.63 -30.58 36.04
C LEU A 9 25.31 -30.74 35.27
N LEU A 10 24.25 -31.25 35.92
CA LEU A 10 22.92 -31.37 35.32
C LEU A 10 22.31 -29.99 35.04
N LEU A 11 22.43 -29.03 35.97
CA LEU A 11 21.97 -27.66 35.74
C LEU A 11 22.70 -27.00 34.57
N LEU A 12 24.02 -27.19 34.48
CA LEU A 12 24.84 -26.63 33.40
C LEU A 12 24.47 -27.24 32.04
N ALA A 13 24.19 -28.54 31.97
CA ALA A 13 23.71 -29.21 30.77
C ALA A 13 22.33 -28.69 30.32
N VAL A 14 21.40 -28.46 31.24
CA VAL A 14 20.08 -27.89 30.93
C VAL A 14 20.20 -26.48 30.37
N VAL A 15 21.05 -25.64 30.98
CA VAL A 15 21.31 -24.28 30.48
C VAL A 15 21.91 -24.32 29.07
N ALA A 16 22.86 -25.23 28.80
CA ALA A 16 23.45 -25.38 27.47
C ALA A 16 22.41 -25.79 26.41
N VAL A 17 21.47 -26.68 26.76
CA VAL A 17 20.37 -27.07 25.87
C VAL A 17 19.42 -25.91 25.60
N ILE A 18 19.08 -25.10 26.61
CA ILE A 18 18.22 -23.92 26.45
C ILE A 18 18.88 -22.90 25.51
N VAL A 19 20.20 -22.68 25.63
CA VAL A 19 20.95 -21.78 24.73
C VAL A 19 20.98 -22.31 23.29
N LEU A 20 21.16 -23.63 23.10
CA LEU A 20 21.15 -24.26 21.78
C LEU A 20 19.77 -24.22 21.11
N VAL A 21 18.71 -24.51 21.85
CA VAL A 21 17.32 -24.46 21.34
C VAL A 21 16.87 -23.02 21.11
N GLY A 22 17.25 -22.09 21.99
CA GLY A 22 16.99 -20.66 21.82
C GLY A 22 17.67 -20.09 20.58
N SER A 23 18.90 -20.51 20.28
CA SER A 23 19.61 -20.16 19.04
C SER A 23 18.91 -20.71 17.79
N GLY A 24 18.30 -21.90 17.88
CA GLY A 24 17.53 -22.50 16.79
C GLY A 24 16.17 -21.84 16.52
N LEU A 25 15.59 -21.12 17.48
CA LEU A 25 14.31 -20.39 17.32
C LEU A 25 14.51 -18.91 16.98
N ALA A 26 15.70 -18.35 17.24
CA ALA A 26 16.01 -16.95 16.91
C ALA A 26 16.01 -16.67 15.40
N GLN A 27 16.29 -17.68 14.56
CA GLN A 27 16.19 -17.56 13.09
C GLN A 27 14.75 -17.40 12.56
N TRP A 28 13.73 -17.64 13.40
CA TRP A 28 12.32 -17.42 13.05
C TRP A 28 11.79 -16.06 13.54
N ILE A 29 12.62 -15.26 14.19
CA ILE A 29 12.30 -13.90 14.60
C ILE A 29 12.88 -12.97 13.52
N PRO A 30 12.07 -12.37 12.64
CA PRO A 30 12.58 -11.47 11.62
C PRO A 30 13.33 -10.30 12.29
N ASP A 31 14.60 -10.13 11.91
CA ASP A 31 15.49 -9.09 12.42
C ASP A 31 15.05 -7.72 11.92
N ASN A 32 14.39 -6.97 12.80
CA ASN A 32 14.15 -5.54 12.58
C ASN A 32 15.36 -4.75 13.10
N ARG A 33 16.45 -4.62 12.31
CA ARG A 33 17.24 -3.38 12.14
C ARG A 33 18.60 -3.52 11.39
N THR A 34 18.74 -2.61 10.43
CA THR A 34 19.95 -1.91 9.93
C THR A 34 20.55 -2.40 8.60
N PRO A 35 20.22 -1.72 7.48
CA PRO A 35 20.94 -1.88 6.22
C PRO A 35 22.31 -1.20 6.30
N GLY A 36 23.38 -2.00 6.39
CA GLY A 36 24.75 -1.57 6.16
C GLY A 36 25.19 -1.93 4.74
N GLY A 37 25.44 -0.92 3.91
CA GLY A 37 26.37 -0.97 2.77
C GLY A 37 26.14 -2.07 1.73
N GLY A 38 25.18 -1.88 0.82
CA GLY A 38 25.01 -2.73 -0.37
C GLY A 38 23.68 -2.61 -1.12
N ALA A 39 22.76 -1.73 -0.71
CA ALA A 39 21.40 -1.64 -1.25
C ALA A 39 21.30 -0.78 -2.53
N LEU A 40 21.62 -1.36 -3.69
CA LEU A 40 21.01 -0.94 -4.97
C LEU A 40 19.92 -1.93 -5.45
N MET A 41 19.58 -2.91 -4.62
CA MET A 41 18.45 -3.83 -4.78
C MET A 41 17.80 -3.94 -3.39
N THR A 42 16.47 -3.99 -3.30
CA THR A 42 15.62 -4.00 -2.06
C THR A 42 15.16 -2.66 -1.49
N ALA A 43 14.82 -1.67 -2.34
CA ALA A 43 13.99 -0.52 -1.92
C ALA A 43 12.50 -0.67 -2.25
N GLY A 44 12.07 -1.82 -2.81
CA GLY A 44 10.77 -1.93 -3.48
C GLY A 44 9.99 -3.22 -3.28
N GLU A 45 10.43 -4.16 -2.42
CA GLU A 45 9.80 -5.49 -2.38
C GLU A 45 8.43 -5.53 -1.67
N ASP A 46 8.05 -4.46 -0.95
CA ASP A 46 6.79 -4.42 -0.18
C ASP A 46 5.77 -3.36 -0.65
N ARG A 47 6.11 -2.51 -1.63
CA ARG A 47 5.20 -1.43 -2.08
C ARG A 47 4.60 -1.76 -3.44
N VAL A 48 3.28 -1.62 -3.56
CA VAL A 48 2.59 -1.74 -4.85
C VAL A 48 3.07 -0.63 -5.77
N THR A 49 3.66 -1.02 -6.90
CA THR A 49 4.18 -0.14 -7.94
C THR A 49 3.11 0.16 -8.98
N ILE A 50 2.92 1.44 -9.32
CA ILE A 50 1.80 1.91 -10.13
C ILE A 50 2.28 2.76 -11.31
N ASP A 51 1.75 2.46 -12.49
CA ASP A 51 1.77 3.34 -13.67
C ASP A 51 0.41 4.03 -13.86
N VAL A 52 0.40 5.35 -13.98
CA VAL A 52 -0.83 6.16 -14.11
C VAL A 52 -0.95 6.75 -15.51
N ARG A 53 -2.01 6.40 -16.24
CA ARG A 53 -2.27 6.84 -17.62
C ARG A 53 -3.57 7.63 -17.73
N ASN A 54 -3.46 8.90 -18.13
CA ASN A 54 -4.60 9.74 -18.48
C ASN A 54 -5.17 9.32 -19.84
N ALA A 55 -6.31 8.66 -19.83
CA ALA A 55 -7.05 8.22 -21.01
C ALA A 55 -8.33 9.05 -21.25
N GLY A 56 -8.77 9.83 -20.26
CA GLY A 56 -9.93 10.73 -20.31
C GLY A 56 -9.65 12.09 -20.93
N GLY A 57 -8.38 12.47 -21.08
CA GLY A 57 -7.99 13.73 -21.73
C GLY A 57 -8.18 14.99 -20.88
N VAL A 58 -8.38 14.82 -19.57
CA VAL A 58 -8.51 15.95 -18.63
C VAL A 58 -7.12 16.39 -18.17
N ASP A 59 -6.80 17.68 -18.34
CA ASP A 59 -5.50 18.22 -17.97
C ASP A 59 -5.20 18.07 -16.48
N GLY A 60 -3.97 17.63 -16.19
CA GLY A 60 -3.49 17.43 -14.82
C GLY A 60 -4.08 16.22 -14.08
N MET A 61 -5.04 15.50 -14.66
CA MET A 61 -5.73 14.37 -14.00
C MET A 61 -4.78 13.27 -13.51
N ALA A 62 -3.82 12.85 -14.34
CA ALA A 62 -2.82 11.87 -13.93
C ALA A 62 -1.98 12.35 -12.74
N ARG A 63 -1.58 13.63 -12.72
CA ARG A 63 -0.82 14.21 -11.61
C ARG A 63 -1.63 14.25 -10.33
N THR A 64 -2.91 14.60 -10.42
CA THR A 64 -3.83 14.59 -9.29
C THR A 64 -4.01 13.18 -8.73
N ALA A 65 -4.24 12.18 -9.57
CA ALA A 65 -4.32 10.78 -9.16
C ALA A 65 -3.02 10.27 -8.53
N THR A 66 -1.87 10.61 -9.11
CA THR A 66 -0.56 10.28 -8.53
C THR A 66 -0.39 10.83 -7.13
N ASN A 67 -0.76 12.10 -6.90
CA ASN A 67 -0.65 12.71 -5.57
C ASN A 67 -1.54 11.99 -4.55
N HIS A 68 -2.77 11.64 -4.95
CA HIS A 68 -3.71 10.90 -4.11
C HIS A 68 -3.20 9.51 -3.75
N LEU A 69 -2.69 8.77 -4.73
CA LEU A 69 -2.11 7.42 -4.53
C LEU A 69 -0.86 7.45 -3.64
N ARG A 70 0.04 8.41 -3.85
CA ARG A 70 1.24 8.57 -3.01
C ARG A 70 0.89 8.96 -1.58
N ALA A 71 -0.12 9.80 -1.38
CA ALA A 71 -0.62 10.13 -0.04
C ALA A 71 -1.18 8.90 0.69
N ALA A 72 -1.69 7.91 -0.05
CA ALA A 72 -2.11 6.60 0.47
C ALA A 72 -0.97 5.58 0.65
N GLY A 73 0.28 5.94 0.34
CA GLY A 73 1.47 5.11 0.59
C GLY A 73 1.90 4.22 -0.58
N PHE A 74 1.23 4.29 -1.72
CA PHE A 74 1.61 3.56 -2.93
C PHE A 74 2.81 4.17 -3.64
N ASP A 75 3.57 3.34 -4.35
CA ASP A 75 4.71 3.78 -5.16
C ASP A 75 4.27 4.02 -6.61
N VAL A 76 4.07 5.28 -6.98
CA VAL A 76 3.79 5.65 -8.36
C VAL A 76 5.11 5.87 -9.08
N VAL A 77 5.50 4.92 -9.92
CA VAL A 77 6.79 4.91 -10.64
C VAL A 77 6.72 5.66 -11.97
N SER A 78 5.54 5.75 -12.57
CA SER A 78 5.31 6.44 -13.84
C SER A 78 3.94 7.12 -13.87
N LEU A 79 3.88 8.27 -14.54
CA LEU A 79 2.62 8.92 -14.92
C LEU A 79 2.71 9.53 -16.32
N GLY A 80 1.59 9.63 -17.01
CA GLY A 80 1.54 10.29 -18.30
C GLY A 80 0.18 10.17 -18.98
N ASN A 81 0.16 10.45 -20.28
CA ASN A 81 -1.02 10.23 -21.12
C ASN A 81 -1.04 8.79 -21.64
N ALA A 82 -2.24 8.26 -21.85
CA ALA A 82 -2.43 7.01 -22.57
C ALA A 82 -2.14 7.21 -24.07
N GLY A 83 -1.84 6.13 -24.79
CA GLY A 83 -1.64 6.16 -26.24
C GLY A 83 -2.91 6.49 -27.04
N THR A 84 -4.09 6.33 -26.42
CA THR A 84 -5.38 6.74 -26.97
C THR A 84 -6.19 7.47 -25.89
N PHE A 85 -6.95 8.48 -26.31
CA PHE A 85 -7.83 9.28 -25.46
C PHE A 85 -9.30 8.97 -25.73
N GLY A 86 -10.21 9.52 -24.92
CA GLY A 86 -11.66 9.38 -25.08
C GLY A 86 -12.24 8.16 -24.37
N HIS A 87 -11.53 7.62 -23.39
CA HIS A 87 -12.08 6.58 -22.51
C HIS A 87 -12.92 7.26 -21.44
N ASP A 88 -14.22 6.96 -21.41
CA ASP A 88 -15.13 7.57 -20.43
C ASP A 88 -14.97 6.96 -19.03
N THR A 89 -14.55 5.69 -18.95
CA THR A 89 -14.53 4.92 -17.71
C THR A 89 -13.12 4.66 -17.21
N THR A 90 -12.92 4.93 -15.93
CA THR A 90 -11.66 4.60 -15.25
C THR A 90 -11.57 3.13 -14.91
N VAL A 91 -10.40 2.54 -15.17
CA VAL A 91 -10.12 1.13 -14.87
C VAL A 91 -8.77 0.97 -14.21
N VAL A 92 -8.73 0.11 -13.19
CA VAL A 92 -7.49 -0.36 -12.56
C VAL A 92 -7.16 -1.74 -13.13
N VAL A 93 -5.94 -1.89 -13.64
CA VAL A 93 -5.47 -3.08 -14.33
C VAL A 93 -4.39 -3.74 -13.49
N ASP A 94 -4.63 -4.97 -13.05
CA ASP A 94 -3.62 -5.85 -12.46
C ASP A 94 -2.68 -6.36 -13.57
N ARG A 95 -1.36 -6.24 -13.35
CA ARG A 95 -0.31 -6.61 -14.31
C ARG A 95 0.50 -7.83 -13.88
N VAL A 96 0.30 -8.33 -12.66
CA VAL A 96 1.13 -9.38 -12.06
C VAL A 96 0.32 -10.60 -11.59
N ASP A 97 -0.96 -10.66 -11.98
CA ASP A 97 -1.91 -11.71 -11.55
C ASP A 97 -2.16 -11.68 -10.02
N ASP A 98 -2.09 -10.48 -9.44
CA ASP A 98 -2.40 -10.19 -8.04
C ASP A 98 -3.51 -9.15 -7.97
N MET A 99 -4.76 -9.64 -8.09
CA MET A 99 -5.94 -8.79 -8.04
C MET A 99 -6.11 -8.04 -6.71
N GLU A 100 -5.50 -8.49 -5.60
CA GLU A 100 -5.61 -7.78 -4.32
C GLU A 100 -4.89 -6.44 -4.36
N LYS A 101 -3.71 -6.38 -5.01
CA LYS A 101 -2.99 -5.13 -5.25
C LYS A 101 -3.83 -4.14 -6.06
N ALA A 102 -4.41 -4.58 -7.16
CA ALA A 102 -5.28 -3.74 -7.99
C ALA A 102 -6.55 -3.30 -7.24
N ALA A 103 -7.16 -4.18 -6.44
CA ALA A 103 -8.31 -3.85 -5.63
C ALA A 103 -7.99 -2.79 -4.55
N ALA A 104 -6.80 -2.85 -3.94
CA ALA A 104 -6.35 -1.84 -2.99
C ALA A 104 -6.23 -0.45 -3.63
N VAL A 105 -5.64 -0.39 -4.84
CA VAL A 105 -5.53 0.84 -5.63
C VAL A 105 -6.92 1.38 -6.00
N ALA A 106 -7.83 0.51 -6.44
CA ALA A 106 -9.19 0.87 -6.82
C ALA A 106 -9.99 1.47 -5.65
N ARG A 107 -9.88 0.89 -4.45
CA ARG A 107 -10.51 1.44 -3.22
C ARG A 107 -10.03 2.85 -2.91
N VAL A 108 -8.73 3.10 -3.00
CA VAL A 108 -8.16 4.43 -2.73
C VAL A 108 -8.63 5.45 -3.78
N LEU A 109 -8.74 5.04 -5.05
CA LEU A 109 -9.21 5.90 -6.13
C LEU A 109 -10.73 6.06 -6.18
N GLY A 110 -11.51 5.30 -5.39
CA GLY A 110 -12.96 5.28 -5.47
C GLY A 110 -13.49 4.69 -6.79
N VAL A 111 -12.72 3.80 -7.42
CA VAL A 111 -13.02 3.20 -8.73
C VAL A 111 -13.57 1.79 -8.54
N ALA A 112 -14.67 1.46 -9.21
CA ALA A 112 -15.28 0.12 -9.11
C ALA A 112 -14.67 -0.90 -10.09
N ARG A 113 -14.18 -0.43 -11.24
CA ARG A 113 -13.75 -1.31 -12.33
C ARG A 113 -12.30 -1.75 -12.15
N VAL A 114 -12.12 -3.05 -11.90
CA VAL A 114 -10.82 -3.72 -11.86
C VAL A 114 -10.80 -4.84 -12.90
N THR A 115 -9.67 -5.00 -13.59
CA THR A 115 -9.44 -6.10 -14.55
C THR A 115 -8.04 -6.66 -14.35
N SER A 116 -7.82 -7.91 -14.74
CA SER A 116 -6.48 -8.51 -14.79
C SER A 116 -6.02 -8.63 -16.24
N GLU A 117 -4.86 -8.05 -16.54
CA GLU A 117 -4.18 -8.15 -17.84
C GLU A 117 -2.66 -8.31 -17.58
N PRO A 118 -2.21 -9.52 -17.16
CA PRO A 118 -0.83 -9.74 -16.76
C PRO A 118 0.17 -9.44 -17.88
N ASP A 119 1.17 -8.62 -17.58
CA ASP A 119 2.29 -8.29 -18.48
C ASP A 119 3.52 -7.90 -17.66
N SER A 120 4.40 -8.87 -17.44
CA SER A 120 5.61 -8.70 -16.63
C SER A 120 6.66 -7.79 -17.28
N ASN A 121 6.54 -7.47 -18.57
CA ASN A 121 7.47 -6.56 -19.25
C ASN A 121 7.24 -5.09 -18.87
N LEU A 122 6.13 -4.78 -18.21
CA LEU A 122 5.81 -3.42 -17.77
C LEU A 122 6.50 -3.04 -16.46
N PHE A 123 7.01 -4.01 -15.70
CA PHE A 123 7.70 -3.81 -14.42
C PHE A 123 6.90 -2.97 -13.40
N VAL A 124 5.57 -3.08 -13.44
CA VAL A 124 4.64 -2.49 -12.47
C VAL A 124 3.64 -3.53 -12.02
N ASP A 125 3.15 -3.44 -10.79
CA ASP A 125 2.08 -4.29 -10.29
C ASP A 125 0.72 -3.91 -10.88
N VAL A 126 0.49 -2.59 -11.02
CA VAL A 126 -0.82 -2.03 -11.40
C VAL A 126 -0.67 -0.93 -12.43
N THR A 127 -1.54 -0.92 -13.43
CA THR A 127 -1.75 0.25 -14.31
C THR A 127 -3.12 0.87 -14.03
N VAL A 128 -3.16 2.17 -13.76
CA VAL A 128 -4.41 2.93 -13.66
C VAL A 128 -4.65 3.65 -14.97
N ARG A 129 -5.76 3.35 -15.65
CA ARG A 129 -6.21 4.07 -16.85
C ARG A 129 -7.36 4.98 -16.45
N LEU A 130 -7.08 6.27 -16.30
CA LEU A 130 -8.04 7.27 -15.87
C LEU A 130 -8.93 7.68 -17.04
N GLY A 131 -10.22 7.40 -16.92
CA GLY A 131 -11.26 7.91 -17.81
C GLY A 131 -11.72 9.31 -17.41
N SER A 132 -12.56 9.92 -18.24
CA SER A 132 -13.10 11.27 -17.99
C SER A 132 -14.02 11.32 -16.75
N ASP A 133 -14.51 10.18 -16.29
CA ASP A 133 -15.35 10.00 -15.09
C ASP A 133 -14.60 10.18 -13.75
N TRP A 134 -13.27 10.12 -13.73
CA TRP A 134 -12.55 10.13 -12.46
C TRP A 134 -12.39 11.52 -11.86
N SER A 135 -12.62 11.59 -10.55
CA SER A 135 -12.33 12.75 -9.72
C SER A 135 -11.78 12.29 -8.37
N VAL A 136 -11.09 13.18 -7.66
CA VAL A 136 -10.52 12.85 -6.34
C VAL A 136 -11.65 12.48 -5.38
N PRO A 137 -11.62 11.29 -4.76
CA PRO A 137 -12.58 10.95 -3.73
C PRO A 137 -12.51 11.95 -2.58
N VAL A 138 -13.65 12.53 -2.21
CA VAL A 138 -13.75 13.33 -0.99
C VAL A 138 -13.68 12.35 0.18
N SER A 139 -12.74 12.53 1.11
CA SER A 139 -12.69 11.68 2.31
C SER A 139 -14.02 11.80 3.07
N ALA A 140 -14.59 10.67 3.47
CA ALA A 140 -15.88 10.63 4.18
C ALA A 140 -15.87 11.55 5.41
N GLU A 141 -14.77 11.56 6.16
CA GLU A 141 -14.56 12.42 7.33
C GLU A 141 -14.72 13.92 7.01
N ARG A 142 -14.26 14.37 5.84
CA ARG A 142 -14.38 15.77 5.42
C ARG A 142 -15.82 16.08 5.01
N GLY A 143 -16.51 15.15 4.37
CA GLY A 143 -17.92 15.31 3.99
C GLY A 143 -18.86 15.38 5.19
N GLU A 144 -18.65 14.51 6.17
CA GLU A 144 -19.42 14.47 7.43
C GLU A 144 -19.19 15.73 8.27
N ALA A 145 -17.94 16.18 8.41
CA ALA A 145 -17.62 17.42 9.13
C ALA A 145 -18.27 18.66 8.51
N TRP A 146 -18.28 18.78 7.17
CA TRP A 146 -18.97 19.89 6.51
C TRP A 146 -20.49 19.80 6.65
N ALA A 147 -21.07 18.60 6.62
CA ALA A 147 -22.51 18.41 6.82
C ALA A 147 -22.96 18.83 8.23
N GLU A 148 -22.18 18.48 9.26
CA GLU A 148 -22.40 18.91 10.65
C GLU A 148 -22.34 20.45 10.77
N VAL A 149 -21.31 21.07 10.18
CA VAL A 149 -21.16 22.54 10.18
C VAL A 149 -22.33 23.24 9.49
N VAL A 150 -22.77 22.71 8.34
CA VAL A 150 -23.92 23.25 7.60
C VAL A 150 -25.21 23.12 8.40
N GLU A 151 -25.40 22.01 9.10
CA GLU A 151 -26.56 21.80 9.99
C GLU A 151 -26.55 22.75 11.19
N TRP A 152 -25.40 22.95 11.81
CA TRP A 152 -25.21 23.94 12.88
C TRP A 152 -25.64 25.34 12.43
N PHE A 153 -25.17 25.82 11.27
CA PHE A 153 -25.55 27.13 10.74
C PHE A 153 -27.05 27.23 10.45
N ARG A 154 -27.66 26.15 9.92
CA ARG A 154 -29.10 26.09 9.64
C ARG A 154 -29.92 26.23 10.92
N ASN A 155 -29.47 25.63 12.03
CA ASN A 155 -30.16 25.68 13.31
C ASN A 155 -30.00 27.03 14.03
N LEU A 156 -28.90 27.75 13.81
CA LEU A 156 -28.67 29.07 14.41
C LEU A 156 -29.49 30.21 13.77
N GLY A 157 -29.85 30.08 12.49
CA GLY A 157 -30.68 31.07 11.78
C GLY A 157 -32.16 31.09 12.21
N GLY A 158 -32.59 30.16 13.09
CA GLY A 158 -33.98 29.96 13.49
C GLY A 158 -34.44 30.67 14.77
N THR A 159 -33.58 31.43 15.45
CA THR A 159 -34.00 32.23 16.62
C THR A 159 -34.41 33.63 16.20
N ARG A 160 -35.73 33.80 15.99
CA ARG A 160 -36.42 35.09 16.11
C ARG A 160 -37.39 35.01 17.26
#